data_AF-A0A524LJ36-F1
#
_entry.id   AF-A0A524LJ36-F1
#
_cell.length_a   1.000
_cell.length_b   1.000
_cell.length_c   1.000
_cell.angle_alpha   90.00
_cell.angle_beta   90.00
_cell.angle_gamma   90.00
#
_symmetry.space_group_name_H-M   'P 1'
#
loop_
_entity.id
_entity.type
_entity.pdbx_description
1 polymer ?
#
loop_
_entity_poly.entity_id
_entity_poly.type
_entity_poly.pdbx_seq_one_letter_code
_entity_poly.pdbx_strand_id
1 'polypeptide(L)'
;MVYYTDETPVVNKRMVAGYYLFLCLIGFAILLGPTGSGIPITILGDRVREAHELATPNMENGVSCLTGACHNQTWEYWNQTVHAGHLIVLNETDMTITINGAREKTYLEWNATCAQCHAINWNNATYPNTHDGFGTNCLTCHSTSTPYYSVNGTICATCHIHDGHGGLDGWTESAHANSLTDLRGSSHAGSDCMHCMSVEGFLDQDADLDPTGDYNPITCPACHSVHSELSENEYQIRADSPSELCGLCHTEGRHPTYDVWTDGPHDLTGVVECTSCHGFQPGSHGPTMNHTFAVLPASCNQTGCHASQEWAINQLEEIQSAYDDLVADFEAEASAFETIVLAYNATAGANLTLVTEVMDIVDTASTTVGYYGYDGSSGFHDPMETFDALNSAFRDLLDAKAYYYENLPAASAGFSADTLIIVAGAAGGIVVGLLLGVLVGRRR
;
A
#
# COMPACT_ATOMS: atom_id res chain seq x y z
N MET A 1 -44.30 -31.27 -16.19
CA MET A 1 -44.38 -32.60 -16.83
C MET A 1 -42.94 -33.14 -16.84
N VAL A 2 -42.61 -34.01 -15.89
CA VAL A 2 -41.25 -34.54 -15.69
C VAL A 2 -41.18 -35.92 -16.34
N TYR A 3 -40.32 -36.09 -17.33
CA TYR A 3 -40.05 -37.39 -17.93
C TYR A 3 -38.95 -38.08 -17.13
N TYR A 4 -39.27 -39.20 -16.48
CA TYR A 4 -38.28 -40.15 -15.98
C TYR A 4 -37.98 -41.16 -17.08
N THR A 5 -36.71 -41.32 -17.43
CA THR A 5 -36.24 -42.39 -18.30
C THR A 5 -35.59 -43.47 -17.44
N ASP A 6 -35.99 -44.73 -17.61
CA ASP A 6 -35.50 -45.91 -16.85
C ASP A 6 -34.06 -46.36 -17.22
N GLU A 7 -33.25 -45.49 -17.82
CA GLU A 7 -31.86 -45.78 -18.11
C GLU A 7 -30.98 -45.35 -16.92
N THR A 8 -30.42 -46.33 -16.20
CA THR A 8 -29.32 -46.07 -15.26
C THR A 8 -28.20 -45.34 -16.01
N PRO A 9 -27.87 -44.08 -15.65
CA PRO A 9 -26.85 -43.34 -16.36
C PRO A 9 -25.53 -44.10 -16.25
N VAL A 10 -24.98 -44.47 -17.40
CA VAL A 10 -23.67 -45.14 -17.48
C VAL A 10 -22.62 -44.08 -17.16
N VAL A 11 -22.33 -43.91 -15.88
CA VAL A 11 -21.35 -42.93 -15.42
C VAL A 11 -19.99 -43.35 -15.96
N ASN A 12 -19.45 -42.56 -16.88
CA ASN A 12 -18.13 -42.80 -17.45
C ASN A 12 -17.09 -42.69 -16.33
N LYS A 13 -16.56 -43.84 -15.88
CA LYS A 13 -15.61 -43.93 -14.76
C LYS A 13 -14.36 -43.06 -14.97
N ARG A 14 -14.01 -42.72 -16.22
CA ARG A 14 -12.92 -41.79 -16.52
C ARG A 14 -13.26 -40.32 -16.22
N MET A 15 -14.51 -39.90 -16.41
CA MET A 15 -14.96 -38.55 -16.03
C MET A 15 -15.01 -38.38 -14.51
N VAL A 16 -15.45 -39.40 -13.78
CA VAL A 16 -15.50 -39.35 -12.30
C VAL A 16 -14.08 -39.31 -11.73
N ALA A 17 -13.15 -40.12 -12.23
CA ALA A 17 -11.76 -40.08 -11.80
C ALA A 17 -11.08 -38.73 -12.13
N GLY A 18 -11.38 -38.14 -13.30
CA GLY A 18 -10.91 -36.80 -13.65
C GLY A 18 -11.47 -35.71 -12.73
N TYR A 19 -12.75 -35.81 -12.36
CA TYR A 19 -13.41 -34.87 -11.44
C TYR A 19 -12.84 -34.96 -10.02
N TYR A 20 -12.58 -36.17 -9.49
CA TYR A 20 -11.94 -36.34 -8.19
C TYR A 20 -10.47 -35.89 -8.19
N LEU A 21 -9.72 -36.14 -9.27
CA LEU A 21 -8.35 -35.63 -9.39
C LEU A 21 -8.33 -34.10 -9.45
N PHE A 22 -9.26 -33.49 -10.19
CA PHE A 22 -9.44 -32.05 -10.25
C PHE A 22 -9.81 -31.44 -8.88
N LEU A 23 -10.74 -32.05 -8.15
CA LEU A 23 -11.09 -31.63 -6.78
C LEU A 23 -9.95 -31.83 -5.78
N CYS A 24 -9.16 -32.90 -5.90
CA CYS A 24 -7.97 -33.10 -5.06
C CYS A 24 -6.87 -32.08 -5.39
N LEU A 25 -6.70 -31.71 -6.67
CA LEU A 25 -5.73 -30.69 -7.06
C LEU A 25 -6.18 -29.29 -6.65
N ILE A 26 -7.48 -28.98 -6.68
CA ILE A 26 -8.04 -27.75 -6.09
C ILE A 26 -7.88 -27.77 -4.56
N GLY A 27 -8.18 -28.88 -3.90
CA GLY A 27 -7.99 -29.02 -2.45
C GLY A 27 -6.52 -28.86 -2.04
N PHE A 28 -5.58 -29.38 -2.84
CA PHE A 28 -4.15 -29.16 -2.65
C PHE A 28 -3.70 -27.75 -3.04
N ALA A 29 -4.32 -27.09 -4.00
CA ALA A 29 -4.05 -25.68 -4.30
C ALA A 29 -4.64 -24.73 -3.24
N ILE A 30 -5.70 -25.12 -2.54
CA ILE A 30 -6.23 -24.38 -1.38
C ILE A 30 -5.39 -24.67 -0.12
N LEU A 31 -4.79 -25.87 -0.02
CA LEU A 31 -3.93 -26.24 1.12
C LEU A 31 -2.45 -25.90 0.94
N LEU A 32 -1.95 -25.76 -0.29
CA LEU A 32 -0.53 -25.54 -0.64
C LEU A 32 -0.29 -24.47 -1.72
N GLY A 33 -1.33 -23.93 -2.36
CA GLY A 33 -1.23 -22.81 -3.31
C GLY A 33 -1.56 -21.49 -2.60
N PRO A 34 -1.11 -20.36 -3.15
CA PRO A 34 -0.91 -19.12 -2.41
C PRO A 34 -2.25 -18.67 -1.83
N THR A 35 -2.24 -18.28 -0.55
CA THR A 35 -3.11 -17.20 -0.10
C THR A 35 -3.06 -16.12 -1.19
N GLY A 36 -4.13 -15.98 -1.98
CA GLY A 36 -4.24 -14.87 -2.92
C GLY A 36 -4.07 -13.59 -2.13
N SER A 37 -3.02 -12.82 -2.48
CA SER A 37 -2.59 -11.49 -2.02
C SER A 37 -2.59 -11.14 -0.53
N GLY A 38 -3.23 -11.90 0.36
CA GLY A 38 -3.14 -11.75 1.79
C GLY A 38 -1.82 -12.33 2.26
N ILE A 39 -0.75 -11.53 2.17
CA ILE A 39 0.38 -11.64 3.10
C ILE A 39 -0.26 -11.82 4.47
N PRO A 40 -0.06 -12.95 5.18
CA PRO A 40 -0.60 -13.06 6.52
C PRO A 40 0.15 -12.03 7.34
N ILE A 41 -0.49 -10.88 7.57
CA ILE A 41 0.01 -9.75 8.35
C ILE A 41 0.59 -10.28 9.69
N THR A 42 -0.04 -11.32 10.23
CA THR A 42 0.38 -12.08 11.42
C THR A 42 1.79 -12.69 11.36
N ILE A 43 2.32 -13.11 10.20
CA ILE A 43 3.68 -13.65 10.09
C ILE A 43 4.73 -12.56 10.28
N LEU A 44 4.43 -11.33 9.85
CA LEU A 44 5.30 -10.19 10.13
C LEU A 44 5.18 -9.79 11.60
N GLY A 45 3.99 -9.80 12.18
CA GLY A 45 3.80 -9.51 13.62
C GLY A 45 4.71 -10.34 14.52
N ASP A 46 4.73 -11.67 14.36
CA ASP A 46 5.57 -12.54 15.18
C ASP A 46 7.07 -12.32 14.95
N ARG A 47 7.51 -12.25 13.69
CA ARG A 47 8.94 -12.08 13.35
C ARG A 47 9.46 -10.70 13.75
N VAL A 48 8.65 -9.66 13.60
CA VAL A 48 9.00 -8.28 13.96
C VAL A 48 9.05 -8.12 15.47
N ARG A 49 8.10 -8.70 16.21
CA ARG A 49 8.10 -8.74 17.68
C ARG A 49 9.30 -9.51 18.23
N GLU A 50 9.67 -10.65 17.67
CA GLU A 50 10.85 -11.40 18.13
C GLU A 50 12.16 -10.63 17.89
N ALA A 51 12.32 -10.00 16.72
CA ALA A 51 13.46 -9.14 16.45
C ALA A 51 13.56 -7.95 17.44
N HIS A 52 12.42 -7.53 17.97
CA HIS A 52 12.29 -6.43 18.90
C HIS A 52 12.70 -6.83 20.33
N GLU A 53 12.22 -7.96 20.83
CA GLU A 53 12.55 -8.46 22.17
C GLU A 53 14.05 -8.79 22.31
N LEU A 54 14.67 -9.28 21.23
CA LEU A 54 16.10 -9.62 21.17
C LEU A 54 17.05 -8.41 21.20
N ALA A 55 16.53 -7.19 21.00
CA ALA A 55 17.31 -5.95 21.04
C ALA A 55 17.51 -5.38 22.45
N THR A 56 17.01 -6.04 23.51
CA THR A 56 17.22 -5.62 24.91
C THR A 56 18.58 -6.13 25.43
N PRO A 57 19.58 -5.29 25.72
CA PRO A 57 20.94 -5.73 26.08
C PRO A 57 20.97 -6.53 27.37
N ASN A 58 21.66 -7.67 27.32
CA ASN A 58 22.21 -8.28 28.51
C ASN A 58 23.44 -7.47 28.96
N MET A 59 23.20 -6.41 29.75
CA MET A 59 24.24 -5.51 30.28
C MET A 59 25.10 -6.16 31.39
N GLU A 60 25.05 -7.49 31.55
CA GLU A 60 25.90 -8.18 32.51
C GLU A 60 27.39 -8.01 32.14
N ASN A 61 28.14 -7.36 33.05
CA ASN A 61 29.62 -7.30 33.10
C ASN A 61 30.35 -6.18 32.33
N GLY A 62 29.72 -5.02 32.06
CA GLY A 62 30.47 -3.83 31.61
C GLY A 62 31.18 -4.02 30.26
N VAL A 63 30.69 -4.95 29.45
CA VAL A 63 31.18 -5.22 28.11
C VAL A 63 30.69 -4.10 27.19
N SER A 64 31.59 -3.53 26.40
CA SER A 64 31.26 -2.43 25.49
C SER A 64 30.36 -2.93 24.35
N CYS A 65 29.25 -2.23 24.09
CA CYS A 65 28.39 -2.48 22.93
C CYS A 65 29.11 -2.25 21.59
N LEU A 66 30.31 -1.66 21.59
CA LEU A 66 31.12 -1.42 20.40
C LEU A 66 31.71 -2.71 19.79
N THR A 67 31.75 -3.82 20.52
CA THR A 67 32.35 -5.09 20.04
C THR A 67 31.32 -6.20 19.80
N GLY A 68 30.03 -5.87 19.71
CA GLY A 68 28.95 -6.84 19.49
C GLY A 68 28.66 -7.81 20.64
N ALA A 69 29.48 -7.77 21.69
CA ALA A 69 29.47 -8.78 22.75
C ALA A 69 28.23 -8.70 23.68
N CYS A 70 27.44 -7.63 23.60
CA CYS A 70 26.15 -7.53 24.29
C CYS A 70 25.00 -8.20 23.51
N HIS A 71 25.14 -8.38 22.19
CA HIS A 71 24.11 -8.96 21.31
C HIS A 71 24.72 -9.64 20.07
N ASN A 72 25.35 -10.81 20.24
CA ASN A 72 26.08 -11.43 19.13
C ASN A 72 25.20 -11.67 17.88
N GLN A 73 23.93 -12.05 18.06
CA GLN A 73 23.01 -12.32 16.94
C GLN A 73 22.58 -11.05 16.19
N THR A 74 22.14 -9.99 16.89
CA THR A 74 21.74 -8.74 16.20
C THR A 74 22.96 -8.00 15.67
N TRP A 75 24.13 -8.15 16.30
CA TRP A 75 25.40 -7.66 15.77
C TRP A 75 25.76 -8.32 14.44
N GLU A 76 25.58 -9.63 14.30
CA GLU A 76 25.83 -10.34 13.03
C GLU A 76 24.91 -9.83 11.92
N TYR A 77 23.64 -9.58 12.19
CA TYR A 77 22.73 -8.95 11.22
C TYR A 77 23.14 -7.53 10.90
N TRP A 78 23.42 -6.71 11.92
CA TRP A 78 23.87 -5.33 11.73
C TRP A 78 25.14 -5.26 10.87
N ASN A 79 26.11 -6.14 11.12
CA ASN A 79 27.39 -6.18 10.41
C ASN A 79 27.26 -6.59 8.94
N GLN A 80 26.12 -7.17 8.54
CA GLN A 80 25.81 -7.46 7.13
C GLN A 80 25.18 -6.27 6.39
N THR A 81 24.76 -5.24 7.12
CA THR A 81 24.10 -4.08 6.54
C THR A 81 25.09 -3.08 5.95
N VAL A 82 24.60 -2.25 5.03
CA VAL A 82 25.36 -1.10 4.49
C VAL A 82 25.74 -0.11 5.61
N HIS A 83 24.96 0.00 6.69
CA HIS A 83 25.27 0.87 7.82
C HIS A 83 26.58 0.47 8.53
N ALA A 84 26.85 -0.84 8.65
CA ALA A 84 28.10 -1.32 9.23
C ALA A 84 29.31 -1.13 8.30
N GLY A 85 29.10 -1.24 6.99
CA GLY A 85 30.15 -1.14 5.98
C GLY A 85 30.42 0.27 5.44
N HIS A 86 29.57 1.25 5.75
CA HIS A 86 29.63 2.61 5.19
C HIS A 86 30.95 3.34 5.50
N LEU A 87 31.61 2.99 6.61
CA LEU A 87 32.91 3.50 6.97
C LEU A 87 33.96 2.40 7.10
N ILE A 88 34.98 2.44 6.24
CA ILE A 88 36.15 1.56 6.34
C ILE A 88 37.34 2.39 6.80
N VAL A 89 37.79 2.18 8.04
CA VAL A 89 39.03 2.78 8.54
C VAL A 89 40.21 1.94 8.05
N LEU A 90 41.08 2.52 7.21
CA LEU A 90 42.25 1.83 6.68
C LEU A 90 43.48 1.98 7.58
N ASN A 91 43.68 3.15 8.20
CA ASN A 91 44.71 3.42 9.22
C ASN A 91 44.42 4.72 10.00
N GLU A 92 45.31 5.13 10.93
CA GLU A 92 45.15 6.34 11.77
C GLU A 92 45.19 7.68 11.00
N THR A 93 45.62 7.68 9.73
CA THR A 93 45.76 8.88 8.88
C THR A 93 44.86 8.88 7.64
N ASP A 94 44.36 7.72 7.23
CA ASP A 94 43.56 7.49 6.04
C ASP A 94 42.26 6.76 6.41
N MET A 95 41.14 7.42 6.16
CA MET A 95 39.80 6.83 6.28
C MET A 95 39.17 6.74 4.89
N THR A 96 38.42 5.68 4.63
CA THR A 96 37.64 5.58 3.39
C THR A 96 36.17 5.52 3.77
N ILE A 97 35.42 6.57 3.43
CA ILE A 97 33.96 6.50 3.45
C ILE A 97 33.55 5.95 2.10
N THR A 98 32.93 4.78 2.06
CA THR A 98 32.35 4.32 0.80
C THR A 98 30.97 4.93 0.67
N ILE A 99 30.90 6.18 0.21
CA ILE A 99 29.62 6.77 -0.22
C ILE A 99 29.41 6.38 -1.69
N ASN A 100 28.45 5.51 -1.97
CA ASN A 100 28.05 5.12 -3.33
C ASN A 100 29.21 4.63 -4.22
N GLY A 101 30.09 3.78 -3.68
CA GLY A 101 31.17 3.14 -4.43
C GLY A 101 32.31 4.06 -4.89
N ALA A 102 32.30 5.36 -4.53
CA ALA A 102 33.38 6.27 -4.90
C ALA A 102 33.49 7.45 -3.93
N ARG A 103 34.45 7.40 -3.00
CA ARG A 103 35.30 8.52 -2.53
C ARG A 103 36.20 8.11 -1.37
N GLU A 104 37.50 8.09 -1.60
CA GLU A 104 38.49 8.17 -0.50
C GLU A 104 38.52 9.62 -0.01
N LYS A 105 38.40 9.85 1.30
CA LYS A 105 38.66 11.17 1.91
C LYS A 105 39.77 11.02 2.93
N THR A 106 40.85 11.74 2.78
CA THR A 106 41.92 11.72 3.79
C THR A 106 41.40 12.25 5.13
N TYR A 107 42.00 11.85 6.27
CA TYR A 107 41.58 12.34 7.60
C TYR A 107 41.56 13.88 7.69
N LEU A 108 42.37 14.56 6.85
CA LEU A 108 42.42 16.03 6.72
C LEU A 108 41.18 16.64 6.05
N GLU A 109 40.44 15.88 5.24
CA GLU A 109 39.20 16.29 4.58
C GLU A 109 37.95 15.93 5.40
N TRP A 110 38.15 15.21 6.51
CA TRP A 110 37.13 14.89 7.48
C TRP A 110 36.87 16.06 8.42
N ASN A 111 35.74 16.75 8.22
CA ASN A 111 35.37 17.90 9.03
C ASN A 111 34.25 17.56 10.02
N ALA A 112 33.91 18.52 10.88
CA ALA A 112 32.85 18.37 11.88
C ALA A 112 31.49 18.02 11.27
N THR A 113 31.20 18.45 10.03
CA THR A 113 29.95 18.13 9.33
C THR A 113 29.87 16.65 8.96
N CYS A 114 30.94 16.04 8.43
CA CYS A 114 30.97 14.60 8.17
C CYS A 114 30.93 13.80 9.49
N ALA A 115 31.63 14.29 10.51
CA ALA A 115 31.70 13.61 11.80
C ALA A 115 30.37 13.57 12.55
N GLN A 116 29.46 14.52 12.33
CA GLN A 116 28.12 14.52 12.93
C GLN A 116 27.32 13.24 12.64
N CYS A 117 27.52 12.64 11.47
CA CYS A 117 26.79 11.45 11.03
C CYS A 117 27.64 10.16 11.08
N HIS A 118 28.96 10.28 11.21
CA HIS A 118 29.90 9.19 10.98
C HIS A 118 30.93 9.00 12.11
N ALA A 119 30.78 9.71 13.22
CA ALA A 119 31.58 9.52 14.42
C ALA A 119 30.78 9.85 15.69
N ILE A 120 31.11 9.16 16.78
CA ILE A 120 30.47 9.38 18.09
C ILE A 120 31.36 10.30 18.93
N ASN A 121 30.75 11.31 19.55
CA ASN A 121 31.43 12.28 20.43
C ASN A 121 32.66 12.93 19.78
N TRP A 122 32.55 13.25 18.48
CA TRP A 122 33.61 13.90 17.74
C TRP A 122 33.98 15.27 18.34
N ASN A 123 35.25 15.45 18.68
CA ASN A 123 35.77 16.66 19.27
C ASN A 123 36.84 17.31 18.39
N ASN A 124 36.45 18.40 17.72
CA ASN A 124 37.33 19.18 16.86
C ASN A 124 38.28 20.13 17.61
N ALA A 125 38.21 20.21 18.94
CA ALA A 125 39.07 21.07 19.76
C ALA A 125 40.45 20.45 20.04
N THR A 126 40.69 19.23 19.56
CA THR A 126 41.93 18.46 19.78
C THR A 126 42.53 18.04 18.44
N TYR A 127 43.86 17.96 18.34
CA TYR A 127 44.53 17.37 17.17
C TYR A 127 45.50 16.26 17.62
N PRO A 128 45.31 15.01 17.15
CA PRO A 128 44.20 14.55 16.31
C PRO A 128 42.85 14.69 17.03
N ASN A 129 41.76 14.90 16.27
CA ASN A 129 40.40 14.95 16.83
C ASN A 129 40.11 13.67 17.63
N THR A 130 39.48 13.78 18.80
CA THR A 130 39.05 12.61 19.56
C THR A 130 37.62 12.21 19.20
N HIS A 131 37.32 10.93 19.28
CA HIS A 131 35.99 10.35 19.11
C HIS A 131 35.89 9.06 19.93
N ASP A 132 34.67 8.64 20.24
CA ASP A 132 34.40 7.39 20.98
C ASP A 132 34.22 6.20 20.02
N GLY A 133 33.97 6.47 18.75
CA GLY A 133 33.76 5.46 17.72
C GLY A 133 33.55 6.09 16.36
N PHE A 134 33.73 5.29 15.33
CA PHE A 134 33.58 5.65 13.93
C PHE A 134 32.42 4.87 13.32
N GLY A 135 31.82 5.43 12.26
CA GLY A 135 30.67 4.87 11.57
C GLY A 135 29.36 5.04 12.33
N THR A 136 28.27 4.64 11.69
CA THR A 136 27.02 4.35 12.41
C THR A 136 27.28 3.09 13.23
N ASN A 137 26.98 3.08 14.52
CA ASN A 137 27.07 1.86 15.34
C ASN A 137 25.96 1.86 16.39
N CYS A 138 25.93 0.85 17.26
CA CYS A 138 24.90 0.71 18.28
C CYS A 138 24.72 2.00 19.11
N LEU A 139 25.81 2.68 19.48
CA LEU A 139 25.75 3.88 20.31
C LEU A 139 25.29 5.14 19.54
N THR A 140 25.18 5.06 18.21
CA THR A 140 24.57 6.12 17.40
C THR A 140 23.05 6.17 17.61
N CYS A 141 22.41 5.01 17.79
CA CYS A 141 20.96 4.88 17.93
C CYS A 141 20.51 4.48 19.34
N HIS A 142 21.43 4.04 20.20
CA HIS A 142 21.13 3.64 21.57
C HIS A 142 21.96 4.45 22.56
N SER A 143 21.32 4.90 23.63
CA SER A 143 22.05 5.51 24.75
C SER A 143 22.62 4.42 25.68
N THR A 144 23.79 4.66 26.26
CA THR A 144 24.38 3.75 27.27
C THR A 144 23.64 3.80 28.61
N SER A 145 22.85 4.84 28.86
CA SER A 145 22.14 5.07 30.14
C SER A 145 20.76 4.45 30.21
N THR A 146 20.11 4.28 29.06
CA THR A 146 18.79 3.65 28.95
C THR A 146 18.79 2.74 27.73
N PRO A 147 18.76 1.41 27.93
CA PRO A 147 18.73 0.44 26.84
C PRO A 147 17.35 0.37 26.16
N TYR A 148 16.58 1.45 26.18
CA TYR A 148 15.32 1.51 25.45
C TYR A 148 15.64 1.77 23.98
N TYR A 149 15.02 0.97 23.12
CA TYR A 149 14.94 1.28 21.71
C TYR A 149 14.10 2.55 21.54
N SER A 150 14.39 3.32 20.49
CA SER A 150 13.56 4.46 20.10
C SER A 150 12.96 4.16 18.74
N VAL A 151 11.64 4.26 18.65
CA VAL A 151 10.91 4.23 17.37
C VAL A 151 10.67 5.64 16.82
N ASN A 152 11.22 6.67 17.47
CA ASN A 152 11.09 8.03 17.01
C ASN A 152 11.95 8.26 15.76
N GLY A 153 11.34 8.72 14.66
CA GLY A 153 12.04 8.99 13.39
C GLY A 153 13.19 10.00 13.50
N THR A 154 13.21 10.85 14.53
CA THR A 154 14.30 11.80 14.79
C THR A 154 15.64 11.13 15.09
N ILE A 155 15.65 9.86 15.51
CA ILE A 155 16.92 9.15 15.71
C ILE A 155 17.61 8.86 14.37
N CYS A 156 16.81 8.53 13.35
CA CYS A 156 17.26 8.35 11.98
C CYS A 156 17.58 9.71 11.34
N ALA A 157 16.78 10.74 11.64
CA ALA A 157 16.99 12.11 11.17
C ALA A 157 18.44 12.57 11.34
N THR A 158 19.05 12.32 12.50
CA THR A 158 20.40 12.81 12.81
C THR A 158 21.43 12.53 11.70
N CYS A 159 21.27 11.43 10.95
CA CYS A 159 22.12 11.08 9.81
C CYS A 159 21.44 11.25 8.43
N HIS A 160 20.11 11.44 8.37
CA HIS A 160 19.29 11.49 7.16
C HIS A 160 18.62 12.87 6.92
N ILE A 161 19.28 13.98 7.29
CA ILE A 161 18.75 15.37 7.35
C ILE A 161 19.14 16.31 6.19
N HIS A 162 19.84 15.85 5.15
CA HIS A 162 20.42 16.77 4.15
C HIS A 162 20.10 16.37 2.70
N ASP A 163 20.05 17.39 1.83
CA ASP A 163 20.02 17.26 0.37
C ASP A 163 21.07 16.22 -0.08
N GLY A 164 20.59 15.07 -0.56
CA GLY A 164 21.42 13.93 -0.96
C GLY A 164 21.43 12.73 0.00
N HIS A 165 20.73 12.78 1.14
CA HIS A 165 20.48 11.62 2.03
C HIS A 165 18.97 11.40 2.32
N GLY A 166 18.10 12.24 1.74
CA GLY A 166 16.76 11.94 1.22
C GLY A 166 15.64 11.44 2.14
N GLY A 167 15.92 11.17 3.41
CA GLY A 167 14.96 10.51 4.29
C GLY A 167 14.01 11.46 5.01
N LEU A 168 14.56 12.38 5.82
CA LEU A 168 13.73 13.05 6.82
C LEU A 168 12.82 14.12 6.27
N ASP A 169 13.36 15.06 5.47
CA ASP A 169 12.58 16.20 4.99
C ASP A 169 11.36 15.70 4.20
N GLY A 170 11.58 14.72 3.31
CA GLY A 170 10.51 14.05 2.60
C GLY A 170 9.51 13.34 3.53
N TRP A 171 9.99 12.57 4.50
CA TRP A 171 9.10 11.91 5.47
C TRP A 171 8.27 12.90 6.27
N THR A 172 8.83 14.00 6.77
CA THR A 172 8.09 14.99 7.56
C THR A 172 6.97 15.68 6.76
N GLU A 173 7.11 15.74 5.45
CA GLU A 173 6.10 16.26 4.53
C GLU A 173 5.07 15.20 4.11
N SER A 174 5.30 13.92 4.44
CA SER A 174 4.43 12.81 4.05
C SER A 174 3.19 12.66 4.94
N ALA A 175 2.20 11.93 4.44
CA ALA A 175 1.05 11.48 5.24
C ALA A 175 1.47 10.51 6.35
N HIS A 176 2.55 9.74 6.18
CA HIS A 176 3.05 8.82 7.21
C HIS A 176 3.43 9.56 8.49
N ALA A 177 4.12 10.70 8.40
CA ALA A 177 4.45 11.52 9.56
C ALA A 177 3.22 12.11 10.27
N ASN A 178 2.08 12.19 9.59
CA ASN A 178 0.82 12.75 10.10
C ASN A 178 -0.26 11.70 10.39
N SER A 179 0.00 10.41 10.14
CA SER A 179 -0.94 9.30 10.30
C SER A 179 -1.75 9.36 11.60
N LEU A 180 -1.08 9.49 12.77
CA LEU A 180 -1.78 9.61 14.05
C LEU A 180 -2.65 10.86 14.20
N THR A 181 -2.31 11.97 13.55
CA THR A 181 -3.14 13.18 13.57
C THR A 181 -4.49 12.90 12.90
N ASP A 182 -4.46 12.25 11.74
CA ASP A 182 -5.66 11.91 10.98
C ASP A 182 -6.52 10.88 11.74
N LEU A 183 -5.89 9.83 12.28
CA LEU A 183 -6.59 8.82 13.09
C LEU A 183 -7.28 9.46 14.29
N ARG A 184 -6.57 10.27 15.08
CA ARG A 184 -7.12 10.92 16.28
C ARG A 184 -8.22 11.94 15.97
N GLY A 185 -8.29 12.43 14.73
CA GLY A 185 -9.37 13.29 14.25
C GLY A 185 -10.67 12.53 13.96
N SER A 186 -10.62 11.20 13.83
CA SER A 186 -11.77 10.35 13.49
C SER A 186 -12.58 9.96 14.73
N SER A 187 -13.92 10.01 14.62
CA SER A 187 -14.84 9.46 15.63
C SER A 187 -14.88 7.92 15.63
N HIS A 188 -14.20 7.28 14.69
CA HIS A 188 -14.10 5.83 14.56
C HIS A 188 -12.72 5.28 14.93
N ALA A 189 -11.85 6.12 15.50
CA ALA A 189 -10.53 5.68 15.94
C ALA A 189 -10.64 4.58 17.01
N GLY A 190 -9.95 3.46 16.78
CA GLY A 190 -9.86 2.32 17.69
C GLY A 190 -8.47 1.69 17.65
N SER A 191 -8.22 0.72 18.53
CA SER A 191 -6.92 0.04 18.60
C SER A 191 -6.61 -0.76 17.34
N ASP A 192 -7.62 -1.34 16.69
CA ASP A 192 -7.48 -2.01 15.39
C ASP A 192 -6.87 -1.09 14.30
N CYS A 193 -7.04 0.23 14.42
CA CYS A 193 -6.48 1.19 13.48
C CYS A 193 -4.99 1.44 13.69
N MET A 194 -4.44 1.12 14.87
CA MET A 194 -3.05 1.49 15.21
C MET A 194 -2.02 0.72 14.39
N HIS A 195 -2.37 -0.48 13.91
CA HIS A 195 -1.49 -1.33 13.12
C HIS A 195 -0.81 -0.59 11.94
N CYS A 196 -1.56 0.27 11.25
CA CYS A 196 -1.06 1.01 10.09
C CYS A 196 -0.91 2.52 10.32
N MET A 197 -1.19 2.98 11.54
CA MET A 197 -1.22 4.40 11.88
C MET A 197 -0.14 4.79 12.90
N SER A 198 0.49 3.83 13.58
CA SER A 198 1.64 4.07 14.44
C SER A 198 2.75 3.06 14.18
N VAL A 199 4.00 3.46 14.42
CA VAL A 199 5.13 2.53 14.37
C VAL A 199 5.04 1.47 15.47
N GLU A 200 4.49 1.79 16.64
CA GLU A 200 4.30 0.82 17.71
C GLU A 200 3.29 -0.26 17.30
N GLY A 201 2.14 0.11 16.71
CA GLY A 201 1.14 -0.85 16.25
C GLY A 201 1.59 -1.63 15.02
N PHE A 202 2.42 -1.02 14.17
CA PHE A 202 3.05 -1.72 13.06
C PHE A 202 4.02 -2.81 13.54
N LEU A 203 4.83 -2.50 14.55
CA LEU A 203 5.83 -3.42 15.09
C LEU A 203 5.25 -4.46 16.05
N ASP A 204 4.21 -4.13 16.79
CA ASP A 204 3.52 -5.02 17.72
C ASP A 204 2.01 -5.07 17.39
N GLN A 205 1.69 -5.90 16.39
CA GLN A 205 0.35 -6.00 15.83
C GLN A 205 -0.66 -6.66 16.79
N ASP A 206 -0.17 -7.36 17.82
CA ASP A 206 -1.00 -7.98 18.85
C ASP A 206 -1.34 -7.00 19.99
N ALA A 207 -0.72 -5.81 20.00
CA ALA A 207 -0.93 -4.84 21.06
C ALA A 207 -2.25 -4.10 20.93
N ASP A 208 -3.03 -4.08 22.02
CA ASP A 208 -4.23 -3.25 22.15
C ASP A 208 -3.82 -1.80 22.49
N LEU A 209 -3.40 -1.05 21.48
CA LEU A 209 -2.93 0.33 21.62
C LEU A 209 -4.09 1.33 21.50
N ASP A 210 -4.35 2.12 22.55
CA ASP A 210 -5.34 3.20 22.49
C ASP A 210 -4.81 4.38 21.64
N PRO A 211 -5.50 4.81 20.55
CA PRO A 211 -5.04 5.93 19.73
C PRO A 211 -4.77 7.24 20.50
N THR A 212 -5.31 7.42 21.70
CA THR A 212 -5.06 8.59 22.55
C THR A 212 -3.75 8.54 23.33
N GLY A 213 -3.04 7.40 23.34
CA GLY A 213 -1.75 7.21 23.99
C GLY A 213 -0.62 8.01 23.33
N ASP A 214 0.51 8.13 24.04
CA ASP A 214 1.72 8.84 23.57
C ASP A 214 2.56 7.94 22.65
N TYR A 215 2.08 7.76 21.42
CA TYR A 215 2.69 6.92 20.39
C TYR A 215 3.27 7.76 19.24
N ASN A 216 4.17 7.15 18.48
CA ASN A 216 4.77 7.76 17.31
C ASN A 216 3.95 7.42 16.04
N PRO A 217 3.85 8.33 15.07
CA PRO A 217 3.26 8.00 13.77
C PRO A 217 4.10 6.95 13.05
N ILE A 218 3.71 6.56 11.84
CA ILE A 218 4.57 5.73 10.99
C ILE A 218 5.91 6.45 10.74
N THR A 219 6.98 5.91 11.31
CA THR A 219 8.37 6.44 11.25
C THR A 219 9.28 5.43 10.54
N CYS A 220 10.57 5.79 10.39
CA CYS A 220 11.56 4.96 9.69
C CYS A 220 11.62 3.50 10.19
N PRO A 221 11.58 3.20 11.50
CA PRO A 221 11.62 1.82 12.00
C PRO A 221 10.41 0.94 11.64
N ALA A 222 9.27 1.54 11.22
CA ALA A 222 8.16 0.78 10.66
C ALA A 222 8.58 0.12 9.34
N CYS A 223 9.23 0.87 8.45
CA CYS A 223 9.65 0.37 7.14
C CYS A 223 11.00 -0.36 7.19
N HIS A 224 11.93 0.14 8.00
CA HIS A 224 13.31 -0.33 8.04
C HIS A 224 13.62 -1.13 9.31
N SER A 225 14.36 -2.23 9.12
CA SER A 225 14.98 -2.97 10.20
C SER A 225 16.48 -2.93 10.05
N VAL A 226 17.20 -2.41 11.04
CA VAL A 226 18.65 -2.13 10.93
C VAL A 226 19.55 -3.21 11.55
N HIS A 227 18.99 -4.22 12.24
CA HIS A 227 19.76 -5.29 12.89
C HIS A 227 18.94 -6.57 13.15
N SER A 228 18.19 -7.04 12.16
CA SER A 228 17.43 -8.30 12.19
C SER A 228 17.69 -9.13 10.92
N GLU A 229 17.12 -10.32 10.83
CA GLU A 229 17.13 -11.11 9.58
C GLU A 229 16.53 -10.36 8.37
N LEU A 230 15.60 -9.41 8.60
CA LEU A 230 15.04 -8.57 7.54
C LEU A 230 16.01 -7.47 7.07
N SER A 231 17.13 -7.27 7.78
CA SER A 231 18.15 -6.29 7.43
C SER A 231 19.11 -6.77 6.34
N GLU A 232 18.99 -8.02 5.90
CA GLU A 232 19.87 -8.62 4.89
C GLU A 232 19.64 -8.07 3.48
N ASN A 233 18.48 -7.47 3.20
CA ASN A 233 18.27 -6.81 1.92
C ASN A 233 19.00 -5.45 1.86
N GLU A 234 19.36 -5.02 0.64
CA GLU A 234 20.16 -3.81 0.39
C GLU A 234 19.56 -2.53 1.00
N TYR A 235 18.23 -2.50 1.16
CA TYR A 235 17.47 -1.34 1.64
C TYR A 235 17.03 -1.47 3.10
N GLN A 236 17.38 -2.58 3.75
CA GLN A 236 16.99 -2.93 5.12
C GLN A 236 15.48 -2.83 5.37
N ILE A 237 14.64 -3.14 4.38
CA ILE A 237 13.18 -3.06 4.50
C ILE A 237 12.59 -4.29 5.20
N ARG A 238 11.43 -4.15 5.85
CA ARG A 238 10.74 -5.24 6.57
C ARG A 238 9.86 -6.14 5.68
N ALA A 239 10.22 -6.31 4.42
CA ALA A 239 9.54 -7.17 3.45
C ALA A 239 10.54 -7.66 2.38
N ASP A 240 10.11 -8.56 1.50
CA ASP A 240 10.98 -9.06 0.42
C ASP A 240 11.08 -8.04 -0.73
N SER A 241 10.05 -7.19 -0.91
CA SER A 241 10.07 -6.08 -1.88
C SER A 241 9.48 -4.77 -1.33
N PRO A 242 9.80 -3.62 -1.94
CA PRO A 242 9.16 -2.35 -1.59
C PRO A 242 7.65 -2.35 -1.76
N SER A 243 7.11 -2.97 -2.82
CA SER A 243 5.65 -3.08 -3.00
C SER A 243 5.01 -3.95 -1.91
N GLU A 244 5.63 -5.07 -1.55
CA GLU A 244 5.13 -5.92 -0.45
C GLU A 244 5.10 -5.14 0.87
N LEU A 245 6.14 -4.34 1.15
CA LEU A 245 6.18 -3.46 2.32
C LEU A 245 5.01 -2.45 2.32
N CYS A 246 4.72 -1.83 1.17
CA CYS A 246 3.58 -0.93 1.04
C CYS A 246 2.23 -1.66 1.24
N GLY A 247 2.13 -2.89 0.72
CA GLY A 247 0.95 -3.74 0.80
C GLY A 247 0.60 -4.21 2.22
N LEU A 248 1.50 -4.08 3.19
CA LEU A 248 1.18 -4.37 4.59
C LEU A 248 0.10 -3.47 5.17
N CYS A 249 0.00 -2.24 4.65
CA CYS A 249 -0.97 -1.26 5.10
C CYS A 249 -1.89 -0.73 4.03
N HIS A 250 -1.50 -0.80 2.75
CA HIS A 250 -2.31 -0.33 1.64
C HIS A 250 -2.99 -1.51 0.92
N THR A 251 -3.81 -2.26 1.65
CA THR A 251 -4.54 -3.44 1.16
C THR A 251 -6.01 -3.41 1.63
N GLU A 252 -6.82 -4.36 1.18
CA GLU A 252 -8.20 -4.58 1.59
C GLU A 252 -9.18 -3.46 1.21
N GLY A 253 -10.46 -3.63 1.55
CA GLY A 253 -11.56 -2.84 0.99
C GLY A 253 -11.64 -1.36 1.38
N ARG A 254 -10.71 -0.79 2.16
CA ARG A 254 -10.70 0.64 2.54
C ARG A 254 -9.55 1.44 1.94
N HIS A 255 -8.53 0.77 1.43
CA HIS A 255 -7.42 1.34 0.68
C HIS A 255 -6.74 0.20 -0.10
N PRO A 256 -7.42 -0.41 -1.10
CA PRO A 256 -6.97 -1.62 -1.79
C PRO A 256 -5.82 -1.37 -2.77
N THR A 257 -4.94 -0.42 -2.48
CA THR A 257 -3.94 0.08 -3.43
C THR A 257 -3.02 -1.02 -3.92
N TYR A 258 -2.51 -1.85 -3.02
CA TYR A 258 -1.66 -2.99 -3.35
C TYR A 258 -2.45 -4.07 -4.09
N ASP A 259 -3.68 -4.37 -3.67
CA ASP A 259 -4.52 -5.39 -4.32
C ASP A 259 -4.90 -5.00 -5.76
N VAL A 260 -5.22 -3.72 -6.00
CA VAL A 260 -5.55 -3.19 -7.34
C VAL A 260 -4.30 -3.01 -8.21
N TRP A 261 -3.16 -2.71 -7.61
CA TRP A 261 -1.89 -2.60 -8.34
C TRP A 261 -1.33 -3.96 -8.76
N THR A 262 -1.51 -4.99 -7.91
CA THR A 262 -1.07 -6.36 -8.18
C THR A 262 -1.75 -6.88 -9.43
N ASP A 263 -1.02 -7.62 -10.28
CA ASP A 263 -1.45 -8.08 -11.60
C ASP A 263 -1.77 -6.95 -12.61
N GLY A 264 -1.65 -5.68 -12.21
CA GLY A 264 -1.77 -4.52 -13.08
C GLY A 264 -0.58 -4.39 -14.05
N PRO A 265 -0.70 -3.59 -15.13
CA PRO A 265 0.33 -3.51 -16.18
C PRO A 265 1.74 -3.17 -15.69
N HIS A 266 1.86 -2.39 -14.61
CA HIS A 266 3.15 -2.03 -14.02
C HIS A 266 3.73 -3.18 -13.19
N ASP A 267 2.94 -3.83 -12.34
CA ASP A 267 3.36 -5.01 -11.57
C ASP A 267 3.81 -6.15 -12.49
N LEU A 268 3.03 -6.43 -13.56
CA LEU A 268 3.33 -7.47 -14.54
C LEU A 268 4.68 -7.31 -15.27
N THR A 269 5.32 -6.15 -15.19
CA THR A 269 6.68 -5.96 -15.71
C THR A 269 7.74 -6.68 -14.87
N GLY A 270 7.44 -6.95 -13.60
CA GLY A 270 8.34 -7.53 -12.60
C GLY A 270 9.49 -6.61 -12.18
N VAL A 271 9.46 -5.33 -12.58
CA VAL A 271 10.55 -4.37 -12.30
C VAL A 271 10.06 -3.01 -11.79
N VAL A 272 8.77 -2.70 -11.93
CA VAL A 272 8.18 -1.48 -11.39
C VAL A 272 7.59 -1.83 -10.03
N GLU A 273 8.05 -1.17 -8.98
CA GLU A 273 7.53 -1.28 -7.62
C GLU A 273 6.73 -0.01 -7.26
N CYS A 274 5.96 -0.02 -6.17
CA CYS A 274 5.28 1.18 -5.67
C CYS A 274 6.27 2.35 -5.51
N THR A 275 7.48 2.06 -5.04
CA THR A 275 8.53 3.05 -4.82
C THR A 275 9.22 3.53 -6.11
N SER A 276 9.07 2.82 -7.23
CA SER A 276 9.52 3.32 -8.53
C SER A 276 8.77 4.59 -8.93
N CYS A 277 7.52 4.76 -8.47
CA CYS A 277 6.71 5.94 -8.74
C CYS A 277 6.66 6.90 -7.54
N HIS A 278 6.25 6.39 -6.37
CA HIS A 278 6.04 7.17 -5.16
C HIS A 278 7.34 7.55 -4.47
N GLY A 279 8.37 6.72 -4.59
CA GLY A 279 9.70 6.93 -4.04
C GLY A 279 10.67 7.63 -5.00
N PHE A 280 10.23 8.03 -6.18
CA PHE A 280 11.14 8.56 -7.21
C PHE A 280 11.75 9.91 -6.81
N GLN A 281 13.08 10.03 -6.93
CA GLN A 281 13.80 11.28 -6.75
C GLN A 281 14.81 11.53 -7.89
N PRO A 282 14.73 12.66 -8.62
CA PRO A 282 15.77 13.05 -9.56
C PRO A 282 16.93 13.73 -8.82
N GLY A 283 18.15 13.16 -8.78
CA GLY A 283 19.23 13.83 -8.02
C GLY A 283 20.57 13.11 -7.88
N SER A 284 21.62 13.87 -7.51
CA SER A 284 23.03 13.68 -7.93
C SER A 284 23.97 12.90 -6.99
N HIS A 285 23.47 12.25 -5.94
CA HIS A 285 24.28 11.53 -4.96
C HIS A 285 23.83 10.07 -4.77
N GLY A 286 23.75 9.32 -5.86
CA GLY A 286 23.32 7.92 -5.85
C GLY A 286 21.79 7.76 -5.80
N PRO A 287 21.29 6.52 -5.76
CA PRO A 287 19.86 6.25 -5.72
C PRO A 287 19.29 6.59 -4.33
N THR A 288 18.96 7.86 -4.09
CA THR A 288 18.16 8.25 -2.93
C THR A 288 16.68 8.16 -3.26
N MET A 289 15.88 7.69 -2.31
CA MET A 289 14.43 7.62 -2.43
C MET A 289 13.79 8.90 -1.88
N ASN A 290 12.79 9.41 -2.58
CA ASN A 290 11.92 10.47 -2.09
C ASN A 290 10.92 9.90 -1.06
N HIS A 291 11.04 10.32 0.19
CA HIS A 291 10.16 9.86 1.28
C HIS A 291 8.90 10.72 1.46
N THR A 292 8.59 11.66 0.55
CA THR A 292 7.25 12.29 0.54
C THR A 292 6.17 11.31 0.10
N PHE A 293 6.56 10.24 -0.62
CA PHE A 293 5.68 9.25 -1.25
C PHE A 293 4.68 9.85 -2.25
N ALA A 294 4.86 11.12 -2.63
CA ALA A 294 4.08 11.75 -3.68
C ALA A 294 4.64 11.38 -5.06
N VAL A 295 3.77 11.06 -6.00
CA VAL A 295 4.16 10.79 -7.38
C VAL A 295 4.64 12.10 -8.02
N LEU A 296 5.90 12.11 -8.45
CA LEU A 296 6.45 13.22 -9.23
C LEU A 296 6.26 12.93 -10.72
N PRO A 297 5.85 13.88 -11.58
CA PRO A 297 5.71 13.63 -13.02
C PRO A 297 6.99 13.09 -13.70
N ALA A 298 8.15 13.39 -13.12
CA ALA A 298 9.44 12.89 -13.60
C ALA A 298 9.65 11.38 -13.39
N SER A 299 8.88 10.73 -12.50
CA SER A 299 8.96 9.28 -12.27
C SER A 299 8.61 8.48 -13.52
N CYS A 300 7.71 9.01 -14.35
CA CYS A 300 7.34 8.41 -15.64
C CYS A 300 8.47 8.47 -16.68
N ASN A 301 9.49 9.30 -16.49
CA ASN A 301 10.59 9.47 -17.45
C ASN A 301 11.86 8.71 -17.06
N GLN A 302 11.74 7.73 -16.17
CA GLN A 302 12.85 6.83 -15.84
C GLN A 302 13.36 6.13 -17.10
N THR A 303 14.68 5.98 -17.18
CA THR A 303 15.32 5.45 -18.38
C THR A 303 14.83 4.03 -18.65
N GLY A 304 14.16 3.84 -19.78
CA GLY A 304 13.66 2.53 -20.21
C GLY A 304 12.20 2.23 -19.83
N CYS A 305 11.51 3.10 -19.08
CA CYS A 305 10.11 2.88 -18.71
C CYS A 305 9.14 3.31 -19.83
N HIS A 306 9.23 4.57 -20.27
CA HIS A 306 8.33 5.13 -21.28
C HIS A 306 9.08 5.91 -22.36
N ALA A 307 8.44 6.09 -23.52
CA ALA A 307 9.04 6.78 -24.66
C ALA A 307 9.29 8.28 -24.39
N SER A 308 8.41 8.91 -23.62
CA SER A 308 8.58 10.28 -23.11
C SER A 308 7.72 10.51 -21.88
N GLN A 309 8.15 11.45 -21.03
CA GLN A 309 7.36 11.92 -19.88
C GLN A 309 6.00 12.47 -20.32
N GLU A 310 5.98 13.30 -21.36
CA GLU A 310 4.76 13.95 -21.86
C GLU A 310 3.71 12.92 -22.29
N TRP A 311 4.11 11.87 -23.01
CA TRP A 311 3.19 10.80 -23.39
C TRP A 311 2.63 10.10 -22.15
N ALA A 312 3.48 9.74 -21.19
CA ALA A 312 3.04 9.02 -20.00
C ALA A 312 2.06 9.85 -19.13
N ILE A 313 2.35 11.14 -18.95
CA ILE A 313 1.45 12.05 -18.23
C ILE A 313 0.13 12.23 -18.98
N ASN A 314 0.15 12.35 -20.31
CA ASN A 314 -1.09 12.40 -21.09
C ASN A 314 -1.94 11.12 -20.94
N GLN A 315 -1.31 9.94 -20.81
CA GLN A 315 -2.05 8.70 -20.55
C GLN A 315 -2.61 8.63 -19.13
N LEU A 316 -1.85 9.08 -18.12
CA LEU A 316 -2.34 9.23 -16.76
C LEU A 316 -3.58 10.13 -16.73
N GLU A 317 -3.51 11.32 -17.32
CA GLU A 317 -4.63 12.26 -17.38
C GLU A 317 -5.85 11.69 -18.15
N GLU A 318 -5.64 10.97 -19.27
CA GLU A 318 -6.70 10.32 -20.04
C GLU A 318 -7.42 9.25 -19.21
N ILE A 319 -6.66 8.41 -18.47
CA ILE A 319 -7.21 7.36 -17.60
C ILE A 319 -7.99 7.97 -16.44
N GLN A 320 -7.39 8.91 -15.70
CA GLN A 320 -8.01 9.49 -14.52
C GLN A 320 -9.27 10.29 -14.88
N SER A 321 -9.24 11.05 -15.97
CA SER A 321 -10.43 11.77 -16.45
C SER A 321 -11.56 10.80 -16.85
N ALA A 322 -11.24 9.70 -17.54
CA ALA A 322 -12.26 8.71 -17.92
C ALA A 322 -12.83 7.97 -16.71
N TYR A 323 -12.01 7.72 -15.69
CA TYR A 323 -12.44 7.16 -14.41
C TYR A 323 -13.41 8.13 -13.70
N ASP A 324 -13.00 9.38 -13.52
CA ASP A 324 -13.78 10.39 -12.80
C ASP A 324 -15.14 10.64 -13.48
N ASP A 325 -15.17 10.73 -14.81
CA ASP A 325 -16.42 10.87 -15.58
C ASP A 325 -17.35 9.66 -15.39
N LEU A 326 -16.83 8.43 -15.45
CA LEU A 326 -17.62 7.20 -15.31
C LEU A 326 -18.19 7.03 -13.89
N VAL A 327 -17.39 7.33 -12.86
CA VAL A 327 -17.83 7.29 -11.46
C VAL A 327 -18.90 8.35 -11.20
N ALA A 328 -18.70 9.58 -11.68
CA ALA A 328 -19.69 10.65 -11.52
C ALA A 328 -21.03 10.31 -12.19
N ASP A 329 -21.00 9.74 -13.41
CA ASP A 329 -22.19 9.27 -14.10
C ASP A 329 -22.89 8.13 -13.34
N PHE A 330 -22.12 7.17 -12.81
CA PHE A 330 -22.66 6.07 -12.00
C PHE A 330 -23.35 6.60 -10.74
N GLU A 331 -22.66 7.43 -9.94
CA GLU A 331 -23.19 7.95 -8.68
C GLU A 331 -24.46 8.78 -8.88
N ALA A 332 -24.48 9.62 -9.93
CA ALA A 332 -25.65 10.40 -10.29
C ALA A 332 -26.86 9.51 -10.64
N GLU A 333 -26.63 8.44 -11.41
CA GLU A 333 -27.69 7.51 -11.81
C GLU A 333 -28.17 6.64 -10.65
N ALA A 334 -27.25 6.09 -9.84
CA ALA A 334 -27.56 5.29 -8.67
C ALA A 334 -28.40 6.11 -7.67
N SER A 335 -27.94 7.31 -7.31
CA SER A 335 -28.66 8.21 -6.39
C SER A 335 -30.06 8.58 -6.88
N ALA A 336 -30.20 8.87 -8.18
CA ALA A 336 -31.50 9.17 -8.77
C ALA A 336 -32.44 7.95 -8.72
N PHE A 337 -31.92 6.76 -8.99
CA PHE A 337 -32.71 5.53 -8.98
C PHE A 337 -33.11 5.09 -7.57
N GLU A 338 -32.19 5.13 -6.60
CA GLU A 338 -32.49 4.87 -5.18
C GLU A 338 -33.64 5.74 -4.68
N THR A 339 -33.64 7.03 -5.05
CA THR A 339 -34.72 7.96 -4.70
C THR A 339 -36.09 7.48 -5.22
N ILE A 340 -36.13 6.93 -6.44
CA ILE A 340 -37.37 6.36 -7.03
C ILE A 340 -37.81 5.11 -6.26
N VAL A 341 -36.88 4.20 -5.98
CA VAL A 341 -37.15 2.95 -5.26
C VAL A 341 -37.65 3.22 -3.84
N LEU A 342 -37.01 4.15 -3.12
CA LEU A 342 -37.41 4.58 -1.78
C LEU A 342 -38.76 5.32 -1.77
N ALA A 343 -39.04 6.14 -2.78
CA ALA A 343 -40.36 6.77 -2.92
C ALA A 343 -41.46 5.73 -3.11
N TYR A 344 -41.21 4.67 -3.89
CA TYR A 344 -42.13 3.54 -4.03
C TYR A 344 -42.29 2.76 -2.73
N ASN A 345 -41.19 2.49 -2.01
CA ASN A 345 -41.21 1.83 -0.70
C ASN A 345 -42.14 2.54 0.30
N ALA A 346 -42.22 3.87 0.23
CA ALA A 346 -43.09 4.67 1.09
C ALA A 346 -44.59 4.59 0.73
N THR A 347 -44.97 3.96 -0.38
CA THR A 347 -46.37 3.85 -0.82
C THR A 347 -47.14 2.74 -0.11
N ALA A 348 -48.44 2.96 0.12
CA ALA A 348 -49.33 1.94 0.67
C ALA A 348 -49.52 0.81 -0.36
N GLY A 349 -48.94 -0.36 -0.08
CA GLY A 349 -48.99 -1.53 -0.97
C GLY A 349 -47.71 -1.75 -1.79
N ALA A 350 -46.61 -1.06 -1.45
CA ALA A 350 -45.30 -1.36 -2.01
C ALA A 350 -44.93 -2.84 -1.81
N ASN A 351 -44.37 -3.46 -2.85
CA ASN A 351 -43.76 -4.78 -2.75
C ASN A 351 -42.39 -4.62 -2.08
N LEU A 352 -42.35 -4.81 -0.76
CA LEU A 352 -41.13 -4.65 0.04
C LEU A 352 -40.03 -5.63 -0.36
N THR A 353 -40.39 -6.83 -0.84
CA THR A 353 -39.40 -7.81 -1.34
C THR A 353 -38.70 -7.28 -2.59
N LEU A 354 -39.45 -6.72 -3.54
CA LEU A 354 -38.88 -6.11 -4.74
C LEU A 354 -37.96 -4.94 -4.39
N VAL A 355 -38.37 -4.08 -3.45
CA VAL A 355 -37.55 -2.95 -2.98
C VAL A 355 -36.23 -3.45 -2.40
N THR A 356 -36.27 -4.42 -1.49
CA THR A 356 -35.06 -4.98 -0.88
C THR A 356 -34.14 -5.59 -1.93
N GLU A 357 -34.66 -6.45 -2.82
CA GLU A 357 -33.86 -7.09 -3.87
C GLU A 357 -33.19 -6.06 -4.80
N VAL A 358 -33.91 -5.00 -5.19
CA VAL A 358 -33.36 -3.94 -6.05
C VAL A 358 -32.29 -3.13 -5.32
N MET A 359 -32.55 -2.74 -4.06
CA MET A 359 -31.57 -1.99 -3.26
C MET A 359 -30.31 -2.82 -2.99
N ASP A 360 -30.43 -4.13 -2.73
CA ASP A 360 -29.27 -5.00 -2.53
C ASP A 360 -28.36 -5.04 -3.77
N ILE A 361 -28.94 -5.04 -4.99
CA ILE A 361 -28.17 -4.97 -6.24
C ILE A 361 -27.49 -3.61 -6.39
N VAL A 362 -28.21 -2.51 -6.12
CA VAL A 362 -27.64 -1.15 -6.19
C VAL A 362 -26.51 -0.98 -5.18
N ASP A 363 -26.69 -1.42 -3.94
CA ASP A 363 -25.66 -1.38 -2.89
C ASP A 363 -24.42 -2.19 -3.27
N THR A 364 -24.60 -3.35 -3.91
CA THR A 364 -23.49 -4.19 -4.40
C THR A 364 -22.70 -3.47 -5.51
N ALA A 365 -23.40 -2.87 -6.47
CA ALA A 365 -22.78 -2.08 -7.54
C ALA A 365 -22.04 -0.86 -6.97
N SER A 366 -22.67 -0.11 -6.07
CA SER A 366 -22.06 1.04 -5.38
C SER A 366 -20.85 0.64 -4.53
N THR A 367 -20.87 -0.53 -3.89
CA THR A 367 -19.72 -1.07 -3.16
C THR A 367 -18.55 -1.35 -4.09
N THR A 368 -18.81 -1.88 -5.28
CA THR A 368 -17.76 -2.12 -6.30
C THR A 368 -17.13 -0.81 -6.77
N VAL A 369 -17.94 0.21 -7.06
CA VAL A 369 -17.43 1.54 -7.41
C VAL A 369 -16.64 2.17 -6.26
N GLY A 370 -17.15 2.04 -5.03
CA GLY A 370 -16.47 2.52 -3.82
C GLY A 370 -15.11 1.85 -3.59
N TYR A 371 -15.00 0.53 -3.82
CA TYR A 371 -13.74 -0.22 -3.71
C TYR A 371 -12.64 0.39 -4.57
N TYR A 372 -12.90 0.62 -5.86
CA TYR A 372 -11.93 1.26 -6.76
C TYR A 372 -11.73 2.75 -6.47
N GLY A 373 -12.74 3.42 -5.89
CA GLY A 373 -12.59 4.77 -5.35
C GLY A 373 -11.61 4.85 -4.18
N TYR A 374 -11.57 3.82 -3.33
CA TYR A 374 -10.67 3.76 -2.18
C TYR A 374 -9.21 3.49 -2.54
N ASP A 375 -8.91 2.92 -3.71
CA ASP A 375 -7.54 2.76 -4.20
C ASP A 375 -6.83 4.12 -4.38
N GLY A 376 -7.58 5.17 -4.73
CA GLY A 376 -7.09 6.55 -4.80
C GLY A 376 -6.22 6.89 -6.00
N SER A 377 -5.99 5.95 -6.93
CA SER A 377 -5.23 6.23 -8.16
C SER A 377 -6.09 6.76 -9.32
N SER A 378 -7.42 6.83 -9.14
CA SER A 378 -8.40 7.07 -10.20
C SER A 378 -8.23 6.08 -11.37
N GLY A 379 -8.10 4.79 -11.04
CA GLY A 379 -8.00 3.68 -11.98
C GLY A 379 -6.64 3.54 -12.67
N PHE A 380 -5.60 4.24 -12.22
CA PHE A 380 -4.27 4.17 -12.86
C PHE A 380 -3.48 2.91 -12.50
N HIS A 381 -3.66 2.35 -11.30
CA HIS A 381 -2.91 1.16 -10.87
C HIS A 381 -3.20 -0.08 -11.72
N ASP A 382 -4.47 -0.38 -11.97
CA ASP A 382 -4.90 -1.30 -13.04
C ASP A 382 -6.13 -0.75 -13.78
N PRO A 383 -5.92 -0.03 -14.91
CA PRO A 383 -7.02 0.53 -15.68
C PRO A 383 -7.90 -0.55 -16.30
N MET A 384 -7.35 -1.71 -16.68
CA MET A 384 -8.15 -2.72 -17.39
C MET A 384 -9.15 -3.38 -16.45
N GLU A 385 -8.70 -3.82 -15.27
CA GLU A 385 -9.58 -4.42 -14.28
C GLU A 385 -10.55 -3.37 -13.72
N THR A 386 -10.06 -2.18 -13.38
CA THR A 386 -10.88 -1.08 -12.84
C THR A 386 -12.03 -0.74 -13.79
N PHE A 387 -11.75 -0.48 -15.07
CA PHE A 387 -12.81 -0.14 -16.02
C PHE A 387 -13.76 -1.30 -16.31
N ASP A 388 -13.31 -2.56 -16.31
CA ASP A 388 -14.23 -3.70 -16.45
C ASP A 388 -15.18 -3.82 -15.25
N ALA A 389 -14.65 -3.68 -14.04
CA ALA A 389 -15.44 -3.70 -12.81
C ALA A 389 -16.45 -2.55 -12.73
N LEU A 390 -16.03 -1.33 -13.05
CA LEU A 390 -16.93 -0.16 -13.09
C LEU A 390 -18.03 -0.33 -14.15
N ASN A 391 -17.69 -0.83 -15.34
CA ASN A 391 -18.68 -1.13 -16.37
C ASN A 391 -19.64 -2.24 -15.93
N SER A 392 -19.16 -3.25 -15.21
CA SER A 392 -20.02 -4.30 -14.66
C SER A 392 -20.98 -3.75 -13.61
N ALA A 393 -20.50 -2.92 -12.68
CA ALA A 393 -21.35 -2.24 -11.70
C ALA A 393 -22.42 -1.38 -12.38
N PHE A 394 -22.06 -0.66 -13.45
CA PHE A 394 -23.01 0.12 -14.23
C PHE A 394 -24.07 -0.76 -14.92
N ARG A 395 -23.68 -1.92 -15.47
CA ARG A 395 -24.63 -2.90 -16.02
C ARG A 395 -25.58 -3.43 -14.96
N ASP A 396 -25.08 -3.79 -13.79
CA ASP A 396 -25.88 -4.30 -12.67
C ASP A 396 -26.91 -3.26 -12.21
N LEU A 397 -26.53 -1.98 -12.15
CA LEU A 397 -27.46 -0.88 -11.89
C LEU A 397 -28.57 -0.78 -12.96
N LEU A 398 -28.22 -0.89 -14.25
CA LEU A 398 -29.21 -0.87 -15.33
C LEU A 398 -30.14 -2.09 -15.30
N ASP A 399 -29.63 -3.27 -14.96
CA ASP A 399 -30.41 -4.49 -14.80
C ASP A 399 -31.33 -4.41 -13.58
N ALA A 400 -30.87 -3.83 -12.46
CA ALA A 400 -31.72 -3.54 -11.29
C ALA A 400 -32.89 -2.61 -11.66
N LYS A 401 -32.62 -1.58 -12.47
CA LYS A 401 -33.66 -0.70 -13.02
C LYS A 401 -34.66 -1.45 -13.87
N ALA A 402 -34.19 -2.28 -14.80
CA ALA A 402 -35.07 -3.10 -15.64
C ALA A 402 -35.94 -4.04 -14.79
N TYR A 403 -35.32 -4.77 -13.87
CA TYR A 403 -36.00 -5.69 -12.94
C TYR A 403 -37.07 -4.98 -12.12
N TYR A 404 -36.74 -3.81 -11.57
CA TYR A 404 -37.68 -2.98 -10.82
C TYR A 404 -38.92 -2.64 -11.66
N TYR A 405 -38.73 -2.07 -12.86
CA TYR A 405 -39.86 -1.65 -13.70
C TYR A 405 -40.68 -2.81 -14.26
N GLU A 406 -40.09 -3.97 -14.53
CA GLU A 406 -40.79 -5.17 -14.98
C GLU A 406 -41.68 -5.79 -13.89
N ASN A 407 -41.28 -5.63 -12.62
CA ASN A 407 -41.97 -6.24 -11.47
C ASN A 407 -42.84 -5.24 -10.69
N LEU A 408 -42.91 -3.98 -11.12
CA LEU A 408 -43.87 -3.05 -10.56
C LEU A 408 -45.30 -3.56 -10.81
N PRO A 409 -46.18 -3.55 -9.78
CA PRO A 409 -47.57 -3.93 -9.97
C PRO A 409 -48.19 -3.03 -11.03
N ALA A 410 -48.87 -3.63 -12.01
CA ALA A 410 -49.58 -2.90 -13.05
C ALA A 410 -50.40 -1.78 -12.40
N ALA A 411 -50.13 -0.53 -12.80
CA ALA A 411 -50.73 0.64 -12.18
C ALA A 411 -52.24 0.41 -12.04
N SER A 412 -52.73 0.41 -10.80
CA SER A 412 -54.15 0.29 -10.49
C SER A 412 -54.87 1.56 -10.92
N ALA A 413 -55.02 1.76 -12.23
CA ALA A 413 -55.78 2.81 -12.91
C ALA A 413 -55.63 4.27 -12.42
N GLY A 414 -54.59 4.60 -11.63
CA GLY A 414 -54.49 5.90 -10.95
C GLY A 414 -53.17 6.67 -11.11
N PHE A 415 -52.10 6.06 -11.66
CA PHE A 415 -50.89 6.80 -12.01
C PHE A 415 -51.05 7.39 -13.41
N SER A 416 -51.05 8.73 -13.53
CA SER A 416 -51.07 9.35 -14.86
C SER A 416 -49.75 9.07 -15.56
N ALA A 417 -49.81 8.75 -16.86
CA ALA A 417 -48.66 8.45 -17.69
C ALA A 417 -47.58 9.57 -17.71
N ASP A 418 -47.93 10.77 -17.25
CA ASP A 418 -47.04 11.93 -17.17
C ASP A 418 -45.89 11.76 -16.17
N THR A 419 -46.05 10.95 -15.11
CA THR A 419 -44.95 10.66 -14.17
C THR A 419 -43.93 9.67 -14.75
N LEU A 420 -44.36 8.78 -15.64
CA LEU A 420 -43.49 7.78 -16.28
C LEU A 420 -42.60 8.42 -17.39
N ILE A 421 -43.07 9.51 -18.02
CA ILE A 421 -42.37 10.17 -19.12
C ILE A 421 -41.20 11.05 -18.63
N ILE A 422 -41.23 11.55 -17.40
CA ILE A 422 -40.13 12.35 -16.83
C ILE A 422 -38.88 11.48 -16.59
N VAL A 423 -39.06 10.19 -16.24
CA VAL A 423 -37.96 9.24 -16.01
C VAL A 423 -37.28 8.82 -17.32
N ALA A 424 -38.03 8.74 -18.43
CA ALA A 424 -37.47 8.38 -19.74
C ALA A 424 -36.58 9.47 -20.37
N GLY A 425 -36.73 10.74 -19.95
CA GLY A 425 -35.96 11.87 -20.46
C GLY A 425 -34.47 11.84 -20.09
N ALA A 426 -34.11 11.24 -18.96
CA ALA A 426 -32.72 11.07 -18.52
C ALA A 426 -32.02 9.90 -19.23
N ALA A 427 -32.73 8.80 -19.46
CA ALA A 427 -32.18 7.61 -20.14
C ALA A 427 -31.82 7.84 -21.63
N GLY A 428 -32.39 8.89 -22.27
CA GLY A 428 -32.12 9.22 -23.67
C GLY A 428 -30.69 9.68 -23.97
N GLY A 429 -29.94 10.17 -22.97
CA GLY A 429 -28.53 10.53 -23.11
C GLY A 429 -27.60 9.31 -23.20
N ILE A 430 -27.95 8.23 -22.50
CA ILE A 430 -27.09 7.05 -22.29
C ILE A 430 -26.98 6.18 -23.54
N VAL A 431 -28.05 6.03 -24.32
CA VAL A 431 -28.01 5.28 -25.60
C VAL A 431 -27.10 5.95 -26.63
N VAL A 432 -26.96 7.28 -26.58
CA VAL A 432 -26.07 8.03 -27.47
C VAL A 432 -24.61 7.93 -27.00
N GLY A 433 -24.35 7.92 -25.69
CA GLY A 433 -23.01 7.73 -25.12
C GLY A 433 -22.42 6.35 -25.38
N LEU A 434 -23.18 5.27 -25.16
CA LEU A 434 -22.76 3.89 -25.43
C LEU A 434 -22.50 3.64 -26.93
N LEU A 435 -23.28 4.26 -27.81
CA LEU A 435 -23.04 4.20 -29.25
C LEU A 435 -21.79 4.99 -29.68
N LEU A 436 -21.46 6.09 -29.00
CA LEU A 436 -20.24 6.86 -29.26
C LEU A 436 -18.98 6.15 -28.73
N GLY A 437 -19.03 5.53 -27.54
CA GLY A 437 -17.92 4.73 -27.01
C GLY A 437 -17.55 3.54 -27.90
N VAL A 438 -18.55 2.83 -28.43
CA VAL A 438 -18.33 1.72 -29.39
C VAL A 438 -17.83 2.21 -30.76
N LEU A 439 -18.17 3.43 -31.17
CA LEU A 439 -17.70 4.02 -32.43
C LEU A 439 -16.29 4.62 -32.33
N VAL A 440 -15.89 5.12 -31.17
CA VAL A 440 -14.52 5.60 -30.92
C VAL A 440 -13.56 4.42 -30.73
N GLY A 441 -13.98 3.35 -30.04
CA GLY A 441 -13.20 2.10 -29.92
C GLY A 441 -12.99 1.33 -31.23
N ARG A 442 -13.76 1.63 -32.28
CA ARG A 442 -13.62 1.03 -33.63
C ARG A 442 -12.81 1.88 -34.63
N ARG A 443 -12.31 3.04 -34.21
CA ARG A 443 -11.49 3.94 -35.06
C ARG A 443 -10.04 4.12 -34.59
N ARG A 444 -9.59 3.38 -33.58
CA ARG A 444 -8.16 3.17 -33.32
C ARG A 444 -7.72 1.84 -33.93
#